data_AF-A0A1V4VBL4-F1
#
_entry.id   AF-A0A1V4VBL4-F1
#
_cell.length_a   1.000
_cell.length_b   1.000
_cell.length_c   1.000
_cell.angle_alpha   90.00
_cell.angle_beta   90.00
_cell.angle_gamma   90.00
#
_symmetry.space_group_name_H-M   'P 1'
#
loop_
_entity.id
_entity.type
_entity.pdbx_description
1 polymer ?
#
loop_
_entity_poly.entity_id
_entity_poly.type
_entity_poly.pdbx_seq_one_letter_code
_entity_poly.pdbx_strand_id
1 'polypeptide(L)'
;MKLQKALTLTLITLAAITSPGSADGLNLDNMTGSQIREDIRESFKDESLFYINPVTGMSPGASGGSSVYTPPTTTGSPWSNVAGRWTLNLMDTESRSLDLTVYQIGNEVFGRGVMTTGANSQEMTAAGSIEGTALTLRLVSVGGDNMYRLRTAAGGDSIFGTYTAFSSYGVTWTGNCNGNRFYPSSLASPADSAGTVRVGASGGNAMA
;
A
#
# COMPACT_ATOMS: atom_id res chain seq x y z
N MET A 1 -41.73 -2.41 -58.03
CA MET A 1 -40.84 -1.87 -56.97
C MET A 1 -39.85 -2.98 -56.64
N LYS A 2 -38.73 -3.12 -57.37
CA LYS A 2 -37.43 -2.40 -57.28
C LYS A 2 -36.81 -2.42 -55.86
N LEU A 3 -35.70 -3.17 -55.77
CA LEU A 3 -34.43 -2.92 -55.05
C LEU A 3 -33.97 -4.10 -54.18
N GLN A 4 -33.31 -5.10 -54.79
CA GLN A 4 -32.27 -5.87 -54.12
C GLN A 4 -30.92 -5.23 -54.46
N LYS A 5 -30.28 -4.61 -53.46
CA LYS A 5 -28.89 -4.14 -53.53
C LYS A 5 -27.99 -5.34 -53.28
N ALA A 6 -27.27 -5.80 -54.30
CA ALA A 6 -26.15 -6.71 -54.14
C ALA A 6 -24.94 -5.93 -53.60
N LEU A 7 -24.37 -6.39 -52.49
CA LEU A 7 -23.20 -5.82 -51.85
C LEU A 7 -21.95 -6.50 -52.42
N THR A 8 -21.15 -5.75 -53.18
CA THR A 8 -19.87 -6.20 -53.73
C THR A 8 -18.83 -6.30 -52.63
N LEU A 9 -18.27 -7.50 -52.40
CA LEU A 9 -17.18 -7.72 -51.43
C LEU A 9 -15.84 -7.60 -52.14
N THR A 10 -15.06 -6.55 -51.84
CA THR A 10 -13.71 -6.35 -52.38
C THR A 10 -12.71 -7.18 -51.57
N LEU A 11 -12.00 -8.08 -52.23
CA LEU A 11 -10.94 -8.89 -51.64
C LEU A 11 -9.67 -8.03 -51.51
N ILE A 12 -9.21 -7.76 -50.28
CA ILE A 12 -7.93 -7.07 -50.03
C ILE A 12 -6.84 -8.14 -49.95
N THR A 13 -5.97 -8.20 -50.96
CA THR A 13 -4.74 -9.00 -50.94
C THR A 13 -3.74 -8.39 -49.95
N LEU A 14 -3.39 -9.14 -48.92
CA LEU A 14 -2.36 -8.79 -47.95
C LEU A 14 -0.98 -9.15 -48.53
N ALA A 15 -0.15 -8.15 -48.84
CA ALA A 15 1.24 -8.37 -49.20
C ALA A 15 2.04 -8.71 -47.93
N ALA A 16 2.69 -9.88 -47.92
CA ALA A 16 3.61 -10.26 -46.86
C ALA A 16 4.88 -9.41 -46.95
N ILE A 17 5.14 -8.61 -45.93
CA ILE A 17 6.40 -7.90 -45.74
C ILE A 17 7.38 -8.90 -45.14
N THR A 18 8.31 -9.40 -45.95
CA THR A 18 9.43 -10.21 -45.47
C THR A 18 10.39 -9.32 -44.71
N SER A 19 10.41 -9.38 -43.38
CA SER A 19 11.53 -8.89 -42.59
C SER A 19 12.69 -9.89 -42.74
N PRO A 20 13.92 -9.44 -43.06
CA PRO A 20 15.09 -10.28 -42.85
C PRO A 20 15.28 -10.40 -41.34
N GLY A 21 14.86 -11.54 -40.79
CA GLY A 21 15.26 -11.96 -39.45
C GLY A 21 16.75 -12.23 -39.47
N SER A 22 17.55 -11.22 -39.10
CA SER A 22 18.92 -11.43 -38.64
C SER A 22 18.83 -12.23 -37.34
N ALA A 23 18.86 -13.55 -37.46
CA ALA A 23 19.12 -14.43 -36.32
C ALA A 23 20.62 -14.36 -36.01
N ASP A 24 21.09 -13.22 -35.48
CA ASP A 24 22.31 -13.20 -34.68
C ASP A 24 21.94 -13.78 -33.31
N GLY A 25 21.86 -15.10 -33.27
CA GLY A 25 21.78 -15.83 -32.00
C GLY A 25 23.07 -15.57 -31.24
N LEU A 26 22.96 -15.06 -30.01
CA LEU A 26 24.09 -14.86 -29.12
C LEU A 26 24.85 -16.19 -28.99
N ASN A 27 26.03 -16.29 -29.61
CA ASN A 27 26.88 -17.47 -29.52
C ASN A 27 27.60 -17.45 -28.16
N LEU A 28 26.91 -17.92 -27.12
CA LEU A 28 27.44 -17.98 -25.75
C LEU A 28 28.65 -18.93 -25.62
N ASP A 29 28.80 -19.89 -26.54
CA ASP A 29 29.82 -20.95 -26.46
C ASP A 29 31.25 -20.45 -26.79
N ASN A 30 31.38 -19.23 -27.33
CA ASN A 30 32.66 -18.66 -27.76
C ASN A 30 33.04 -17.35 -27.05
N MET A 31 32.35 -16.99 -25.97
CA MET A 31 32.67 -15.78 -25.22
C MET A 31 33.73 -16.10 -24.15
N THR A 32 34.90 -15.47 -24.26
CA THR A 32 35.90 -15.48 -23.19
C THR A 32 35.36 -14.77 -21.95
N GLY A 33 35.83 -15.14 -20.75
CA GLY A 33 35.41 -14.48 -19.50
C GLY A 33 35.64 -12.96 -19.50
N SER A 34 36.60 -12.45 -20.28
CA SER A 34 36.81 -11.03 -20.53
C SER A 34 35.72 -10.40 -21.40
N GLN A 35 35.23 -11.09 -22.42
CA GLN A 35 34.15 -10.60 -23.29
C GLN A 35 32.82 -10.58 -22.55
N ILE A 36 32.52 -11.60 -21.74
CA ILE A 36 31.32 -11.60 -20.88
C ILE A 36 31.37 -10.45 -19.88
N ARG A 37 32.55 -10.20 -19.27
CA ARG A 37 32.72 -9.07 -18.33
C ARG A 37 32.53 -7.71 -19.00
N GLU A 38 33.01 -7.55 -20.22
CA GLU A 38 32.86 -6.29 -20.95
C GLU A 38 31.43 -6.10 -21.44
N ASP A 39 30.79 -7.15 -21.95
CA ASP A 39 29.41 -7.11 -22.42
C ASP A 39 28.42 -6.83 -21.28
N ILE A 40 28.63 -7.43 -20.10
CA ILE A 40 27.90 -7.11 -18.87
C ILE A 40 28.18 -5.65 -18.48
N ARG A 41 29.45 -5.22 -18.43
CA ARG A 41 29.80 -3.84 -18.07
C ARG A 41 29.12 -2.83 -18.99
N GLU A 42 29.09 -3.11 -20.29
CA GLU A 42 28.50 -2.25 -21.31
C GLU A 42 26.97 -2.28 -21.27
N SER A 43 26.36 -3.43 -20.96
CA SER A 43 24.91 -3.56 -20.80
C SER A 43 24.39 -2.78 -19.59
N PHE A 44 25.18 -2.69 -18.51
CA PHE A 44 24.80 -1.97 -17.29
C PHE A 44 25.33 -0.54 -17.19
N LYS A 45 26.12 -0.05 -18.17
CA LYS A 45 26.76 1.29 -18.08
C LYS A 45 25.77 2.44 -18.00
N ASP A 46 24.59 2.26 -18.60
CA ASP A 46 23.49 3.22 -18.62
C ASP A 46 22.34 2.80 -17.69
N GLU A 47 22.44 1.65 -17.02
CA GLU A 47 21.42 1.17 -16.10
C GLU A 47 21.62 1.76 -14.70
N SER A 48 20.72 2.66 -14.34
CA SER A 48 20.66 3.31 -13.04
C SER A 48 20.13 2.41 -11.91
N LEU A 49 19.98 1.10 -12.15
CA LEU A 49 19.30 0.15 -11.26
C LEU A 49 19.99 -0.03 -9.91
N PHE A 50 21.30 0.22 -9.82
CA PHE A 50 22.07 0.13 -8.58
C PHE A 50 22.57 1.48 -8.07
N TYR A 51 22.39 2.56 -8.84
CA TYR A 51 22.73 3.90 -8.37
C TYR A 51 21.59 4.42 -7.51
N ILE A 52 21.86 4.62 -6.24
CA ILE A 52 20.96 5.33 -5.32
C ILE A 52 21.54 6.73 -5.17
N ASN A 53 20.77 7.74 -5.55
CA ASN A 53 21.17 9.13 -5.34
C ASN A 53 21.36 9.35 -3.82
N PRO A 54 22.56 9.73 -3.35
CA PRO A 54 22.84 9.86 -1.92
C PRO A 54 22.11 11.04 -1.26
N VAL A 55 21.60 11.98 -2.06
CA VAL A 55 20.82 13.14 -1.60
C VAL A 55 19.33 12.81 -1.50
N THR A 56 18.79 12.04 -2.44
CA THR A 56 17.34 11.74 -2.50
C THR A 56 16.96 10.32 -2.09
N GLY A 57 17.91 9.40 -1.97
CA GLY A 57 17.67 7.98 -1.69
C GLY A 57 16.96 7.23 -2.82
N MET A 58 16.88 7.80 -4.03
CA MET A 58 16.12 7.23 -5.16
C MET A 58 17.01 6.83 -6.34
N SER A 59 16.55 5.88 -7.15
CA SER A 59 17.20 5.54 -8.42
C SER A 59 16.95 6.61 -9.50
N PRO A 60 17.93 6.89 -10.38
CA PRO A 60 17.78 7.79 -11.51
C PRO A 60 16.70 7.28 -12.45
N GLY A 61 15.73 8.13 -12.78
CA GLY A 61 14.57 7.76 -13.59
C GLY A 61 13.35 7.33 -12.80
N ALA A 62 13.44 7.23 -11.46
CA ALA A 62 12.23 7.26 -10.63
C ALA A 62 11.50 8.58 -10.92
N SER A 63 10.31 8.49 -11.52
CA SER A 63 9.45 9.66 -11.71
C SER A 63 9.25 10.32 -10.34
N GLY A 64 9.23 11.65 -10.27
CA GLY A 64 9.11 12.42 -9.02
C GLY A 64 7.81 12.23 -8.23
N GLY A 65 7.12 11.09 -8.42
CA GLY A 65 5.98 10.60 -7.66
C GLY A 65 6.04 9.09 -7.40
N SER A 66 7.17 8.41 -7.65
CA SER A 66 7.38 7.03 -7.20
C SER A 66 7.28 7.03 -5.68
N SER A 67 6.27 6.33 -5.15
CA SER A 67 5.84 6.38 -3.75
C SER A 67 6.84 5.71 -2.79
N VAL A 68 8.08 6.18 -2.77
CA VAL A 68 8.93 6.04 -1.59
C VAL A 68 8.26 6.89 -0.52
N TYR A 69 7.73 6.22 0.49
CA TYR A 69 7.18 6.85 1.67
C TYR A 69 8.22 7.81 2.23
N THR A 70 7.98 9.10 2.05
CA THR A 70 8.75 10.17 2.70
C THR A 70 7.94 10.56 3.92
N PRO A 71 8.49 10.40 5.14
CA PRO A 71 7.84 10.90 6.33
C PRO A 71 7.53 12.39 6.12
N PRO A 72 6.27 12.81 6.31
CA PRO A 72 5.83 14.18 6.10
C PRO A 72 6.69 15.16 6.89
N THR A 73 7.25 16.13 6.19
CA THR A 73 8.01 17.24 6.76
C THR A 73 7.12 18.42 7.15
N THR A 74 5.80 18.30 7.00
CA THR A 74 4.83 19.28 7.49
C THR A 74 4.70 19.20 9.00
N THR A 75 4.60 20.36 9.66
CA THR A 75 4.23 20.49 11.08
C THR A 75 2.78 20.04 11.28
N GLY A 76 2.55 18.73 11.25
CA GLY A 76 1.24 18.10 11.32
C GLY A 76 1.30 16.68 10.78
N SER A 77 0.71 15.75 11.52
CA SER A 77 0.53 14.37 11.08
C SER A 77 -0.34 14.33 9.81
N PRO A 78 0.10 13.66 8.73
CA PRO A 78 -0.63 13.60 7.46
C PRO A 78 -1.83 12.64 7.55
N TRP A 79 -1.90 11.85 8.63
CA TRP A 79 -2.99 10.95 8.96
C TRP A 79 -3.71 11.49 10.20
N SER A 80 -5.02 11.29 10.21
CA SER A 80 -5.90 11.60 11.32
C SER A 80 -5.44 10.84 12.57
N ASN A 81 -5.55 11.50 13.73
CA ASN A 81 -5.29 10.82 15.00
C ASN A 81 -6.50 9.93 15.33
N VAL A 82 -6.31 8.61 15.35
CA VAL A 82 -7.32 7.61 15.70
C VAL A 82 -7.04 6.92 17.03
N ALA A 83 -5.97 7.29 17.73
CA ALA A 83 -5.66 6.75 19.05
C ALA A 83 -6.75 7.13 20.06
N GLY A 84 -7.16 6.18 20.88
CA GLY A 84 -8.18 6.39 21.91
C GLY A 84 -9.12 5.21 22.12
N ARG A 85 -10.16 5.45 22.91
CA ARG A 85 -11.23 4.48 23.16
C ARG A 85 -12.42 4.77 22.25
N TRP A 86 -12.82 3.76 21.49
CA TRP A 86 -13.88 3.81 20.51
C TRP A 86 -14.99 2.82 20.89
N THR A 87 -16.23 3.18 20.60
CA THR A 87 -17.31 2.19 20.43
C THR A 87 -17.70 2.17 18.98
N LEU A 88 -17.59 1.00 18.35
CA LEU A 88 -17.95 0.74 16.97
C LEU A 88 -19.20 -0.14 16.95
N ASN A 89 -20.16 0.20 16.10
CA ASN A 89 -21.32 -0.61 15.81
C ASN A 89 -21.15 -1.22 14.42
N LEU A 90 -21.15 -2.55 14.36
CA LEU A 90 -21.12 -3.32 13.12
C LEU A 90 -22.54 -3.84 12.89
N MET A 91 -23.15 -3.39 11.80
CA MET A 91 -24.55 -3.66 11.48
C MET A 91 -24.67 -4.42 10.17
N ASP A 92 -25.25 -5.61 10.23
CA ASP A 92 -25.72 -6.40 9.09
C ASP A 92 -27.16 -6.88 9.35
N THR A 93 -27.43 -8.18 9.33
CA THR A 93 -28.65 -8.80 9.85
C THR A 93 -28.69 -8.84 11.38
N GLU A 94 -27.56 -8.66 12.04
CA GLU A 94 -27.35 -8.56 13.48
C GLU A 94 -26.69 -7.22 13.82
N SER A 95 -26.87 -6.78 15.06
CA SER A 95 -26.16 -5.62 15.63
C SER A 95 -25.08 -6.10 16.58
N ARG A 96 -23.84 -5.67 16.34
CA ARG A 96 -22.68 -5.98 17.18
C ARG A 96 -22.05 -4.68 17.64
N SER A 97 -21.85 -4.54 18.95
CA SER A 97 -21.14 -3.40 19.55
C SER A 97 -19.73 -3.82 19.90
N LEU A 98 -18.73 -3.01 19.58
CA LEU A 98 -17.32 -3.27 19.86
C LEU A 98 -16.73 -2.08 20.61
N ASP A 99 -16.35 -2.32 21.86
CA ASP A 99 -15.55 -1.37 22.64
C ASP A 99 -14.06 -1.65 22.38
N LEU A 100 -13.38 -0.74 21.68
CA LEU A 100 -12.02 -0.89 21.18
C LEU A 100 -11.09 0.18 21.74
N THR A 101 -9.97 -0.23 22.32
CA THR A 101 -8.86 0.67 22.61
C THR A 101 -7.85 0.61 21.48
N VAL A 102 -7.57 1.76 20.88
CA VAL A 102 -6.71 1.94 19.71
C VAL A 102 -5.46 2.71 20.09
N TYR A 103 -4.31 2.18 19.70
CA TYR A 103 -2.99 2.79 19.75
C TYR A 103 -2.53 3.08 18.32
N GLN A 104 -1.78 4.17 18.15
CA GLN A 104 -1.29 4.59 16.85
C GLN A 104 0.17 5.03 16.97
N ILE A 105 0.99 4.59 16.02
CA ILE A 105 2.38 5.03 15.85
C ILE A 105 2.58 5.31 14.36
N GLY A 106 2.78 6.57 14.00
CA GLY A 106 2.72 6.98 12.59
C GLY A 106 1.38 6.57 11.94
N ASN A 107 1.45 5.92 10.79
CA ASN A 107 0.31 5.37 10.06
C ASN A 107 -0.13 3.98 10.55
N GLU A 108 0.60 3.34 11.45
CA GLU A 108 0.27 2.02 11.98
C GLU A 108 -0.68 2.12 13.17
N VAL A 109 -1.67 1.23 13.19
CA VAL A 109 -2.75 1.22 14.17
C VAL A 109 -2.93 -0.19 14.72
N PHE A 110 -2.98 -0.32 16.05
CA PHE A 110 -3.21 -1.60 16.70
C PHE A 110 -4.02 -1.42 17.98
N GLY A 111 -4.61 -2.50 18.49
CA GLY A 111 -5.50 -2.37 19.63
C GLY A 111 -6.12 -3.67 20.09
N ARG A 112 -7.00 -3.53 21.08
CA ARG A 112 -7.80 -4.63 21.62
C ARG A 112 -9.12 -4.12 22.15
N GLY A 113 -10.11 -5.00 22.13
CA GLY A 113 -11.46 -4.67 22.53
C GLY A 113 -12.30 -5.88 22.83
N VAL A 114 -13.56 -5.63 23.14
CA VAL A 114 -14.57 -6.66 23.36
C VAL A 114 -15.76 -6.37 22.45
N MET A 115 -16.12 -7.35 21.63
CA MET A 115 -17.31 -7.31 20.80
C MET A 115 -18.46 -8.03 21.52
N THR A 116 -19.60 -7.37 21.62
CA THR A 116 -20.83 -7.92 22.20
C THR A 116 -21.89 -8.07 21.11
N THR A 117 -22.45 -9.27 21.02
CA THR A 117 -23.54 -9.64 20.10
C THR A 117 -24.64 -10.31 20.90
N GLY A 118 -25.76 -9.60 21.10
CA GLY A 118 -26.80 -10.06 22.02
C GLY A 118 -26.26 -10.24 23.44
N ALA A 119 -26.36 -11.46 23.98
CA ALA A 119 -25.83 -11.82 25.31
C ALA A 119 -24.37 -12.33 25.28
N ASN A 120 -23.78 -12.49 24.09
CA ASN A 120 -22.43 -13.04 23.94
C ASN A 120 -21.40 -11.93 23.87
N SER A 121 -20.27 -12.10 24.56
CA SER A 121 -19.10 -11.22 24.46
C SER A 121 -17.88 -12.01 24.00
N GLN A 122 -17.11 -11.40 23.11
CA GLN A 122 -15.94 -11.99 22.46
C GLN A 122 -14.79 -10.99 22.49
N GLU A 123 -13.63 -11.40 23.03
CA GLU A 123 -12.42 -10.59 22.95
C GLU A 123 -11.93 -10.48 21.50
N MET A 124 -11.47 -9.29 21.12
CA MET A 124 -10.99 -8.95 19.79
C MET A 124 -9.61 -8.29 19.87
N THR A 125 -8.73 -8.64 18.93
CA THR A 125 -7.51 -7.90 18.64
C THR A 125 -7.68 -7.09 17.36
N ALA A 126 -7.02 -5.94 17.26
CA ALA A 126 -7.10 -5.06 16.10
C ALA A 126 -5.69 -4.73 15.59
N ALA A 127 -5.53 -4.72 14.26
CA ALA A 127 -4.33 -4.24 13.59
C ALA A 127 -4.68 -3.65 12.22
N GLY A 128 -3.99 -2.62 11.79
CA GLY A 128 -4.29 -1.94 10.54
C GLY A 128 -3.49 -0.66 10.35
N SER A 129 -3.94 0.17 9.41
CA SER A 129 -3.23 1.39 9.04
C SER A 129 -4.19 2.53 8.70
N ILE A 130 -3.67 3.75 8.73
CA ILE A 130 -4.39 4.96 8.35
C ILE A 130 -3.64 5.81 7.34
N GLU A 131 -4.35 6.26 6.30
CA GLU A 131 -3.86 7.16 5.27
C GLU A 131 -4.82 8.35 5.14
N GLY A 132 -4.37 9.56 5.50
CA GLY A 132 -5.27 10.70 5.61
C GLY A 132 -6.37 10.42 6.64
N THR A 133 -7.62 10.31 6.18
CA THR A 133 -8.76 9.88 7.01
C THR A 133 -9.15 8.42 6.79
N ALA A 134 -8.61 7.74 5.77
CA ALA A 134 -8.96 6.37 5.44
C ALA A 134 -8.30 5.39 6.43
N LEU A 135 -9.10 4.79 7.31
CA LEU A 135 -8.68 3.81 8.31
C LEU A 135 -9.09 2.41 7.87
N THR A 136 -8.11 1.52 7.74
CA THR A 136 -8.34 0.10 7.53
C THR A 136 -7.97 -0.66 8.79
N LEU A 137 -8.89 -1.46 9.32
CA LEU A 137 -8.63 -2.32 10.49
C LEU A 137 -8.96 -3.77 10.19
N ARG A 138 -8.14 -4.67 10.71
CA ARG A 138 -8.43 -6.11 10.80
C ARG A 138 -8.67 -6.44 12.25
N LEU A 139 -9.85 -6.97 12.54
CA LEU A 139 -10.25 -7.44 13.85
C LEU A 139 -10.25 -8.96 13.84
N VAL A 140 -9.65 -9.59 14.84
CA VAL A 140 -9.59 -11.06 14.97
C VAL A 140 -10.10 -11.45 16.35
N SER A 141 -11.06 -12.37 16.41
CA SER A 141 -11.55 -12.91 17.68
C SER A 141 -10.49 -13.74 18.39
N VAL A 142 -10.30 -13.51 19.68
CA VAL A 142 -9.39 -14.29 20.53
C VAL A 142 -10.08 -15.57 20.97
N GLY A 143 -9.57 -16.73 20.53
CA GLY A 143 -10.20 -18.02 20.83
C GLY A 143 -11.50 -18.28 20.08
N GLY A 144 -11.87 -17.39 19.15
CA GLY A 144 -12.97 -17.59 18.19
C GLY A 144 -12.44 -17.68 16.75
N ASP A 145 -13.37 -17.90 15.83
CA ASP A 145 -13.07 -18.28 14.44
C ASP A 145 -13.37 -17.19 13.39
N ASN A 146 -13.60 -15.95 13.83
CA ASN A 146 -14.06 -14.87 12.97
C ASN A 146 -13.00 -13.76 12.83
N MET A 147 -12.84 -13.27 11.60
CA MET A 147 -12.09 -12.06 11.28
C MET A 147 -13.03 -11.02 10.64
N TYR A 148 -12.84 -9.75 10.98
CA TYR A 148 -13.53 -8.63 10.34
C TYR A 148 -12.51 -7.69 9.73
N ARG A 149 -12.69 -7.32 8.46
CA ARG A 149 -11.93 -6.29 7.77
C ARG A 149 -12.79 -5.06 7.63
N LEU A 150 -12.45 -4.01 8.34
CA LEU A 150 -13.12 -2.71 8.33
C LEU A 150 -12.40 -1.80 7.33
N ARG A 151 -13.18 -1.14 6.48
CA ARG A 151 -12.74 -0.06 5.61
C ARG A 151 -13.56 1.18 5.96
N THR A 152 -12.92 2.12 6.64
CA THR A 152 -13.60 3.24 7.27
C THR A 152 -12.91 4.56 6.99
N ALA A 153 -13.59 5.65 7.30
CA ALA A 153 -13.04 6.99 7.35
C ALA A 153 -13.17 7.53 8.77
N ALA A 154 -12.07 7.98 9.36
CA ALA A 154 -11.99 8.58 10.68
C ALA A 154 -11.86 10.10 10.57
N GLY A 155 -12.87 10.83 11.06
CA GLY A 155 -12.92 12.28 11.08
C GLY A 155 -13.32 12.80 12.46
N GLY A 156 -12.43 13.54 13.11
CA GLY A 156 -12.65 13.97 14.50
C GLY A 156 -12.94 12.75 15.37
N ASP A 157 -14.00 12.80 16.17
CA ASP A 157 -14.39 11.71 17.08
C ASP A 157 -15.38 10.69 16.47
N SER A 158 -15.48 10.65 15.14
CA SER A 158 -16.39 9.77 14.43
C SER A 158 -15.67 8.89 13.42
N ILE A 159 -16.13 7.64 13.29
CA ILE A 159 -15.73 6.68 12.28
C ILE A 159 -16.97 6.21 11.53
N PHE A 160 -16.88 6.11 10.19
CA PHE A 160 -17.94 5.56 9.35
C PHE A 160 -17.35 4.77 8.18
N GLY A 161 -18.04 3.73 7.74
CA GLY A 161 -17.64 2.93 6.60
C GLY A 161 -18.33 1.58 6.55
N THR A 162 -17.62 0.59 6.04
CA THR A 162 -18.14 -0.77 5.86
C THR A 162 -17.18 -1.79 6.44
N TYR A 163 -17.67 -3.01 6.61
CA TYR A 163 -16.82 -4.14 6.91
C TYR A 163 -17.17 -5.36 6.04
N THR A 164 -16.19 -6.25 5.94
CA THR A 164 -16.37 -7.62 5.44
C THR A 164 -15.90 -8.56 6.53
N ALA A 165 -16.73 -9.54 6.87
CA ALA A 165 -16.41 -10.56 7.84
C ALA A 165 -16.13 -11.91 7.15
N PHE A 166 -15.31 -12.72 7.80
CA PHE A 166 -14.83 -14.01 7.35
C PHE A 166 -14.93 -14.99 8.51
N SER A 167 -15.56 -16.14 8.30
CA SER A 167 -15.55 -17.25 9.25
C SER A 167 -14.56 -18.34 8.83
N SER A 168 -14.13 -19.16 9.80
CA SER A 168 -13.34 -20.37 9.54
C SER A 168 -14.03 -21.37 8.61
N TYR A 169 -15.36 -21.29 8.49
CA TYR A 169 -16.19 -22.14 7.62
C TYR A 169 -16.24 -21.64 6.16
N GLY A 170 -15.50 -20.58 5.81
CA GLY A 170 -15.45 -20.03 4.45
C GLY A 170 -16.65 -19.15 4.08
N VAL A 171 -17.45 -18.74 5.07
CA VAL A 171 -18.59 -17.83 4.85
C VAL A 171 -18.10 -16.39 4.97
N THR A 172 -18.57 -15.54 4.07
CA THR A 172 -18.32 -14.10 4.12
C THR A 172 -19.61 -13.32 4.09
N TRP A 173 -19.62 -12.20 4.79
CA TRP A 173 -20.75 -11.27 4.79
C TRP A 173 -20.25 -9.84 4.96
N THR A 174 -21.11 -8.87 4.67
CA THR A 174 -20.77 -7.45 4.70
C THR A 174 -21.80 -6.67 5.50
N GLY A 175 -21.36 -5.52 6.00
CA GLY A 175 -22.23 -4.62 6.74
C GLY A 175 -21.65 -3.23 6.86
N ASN A 176 -22.38 -2.37 7.55
CA ASN A 176 -21.97 -1.01 7.86
C ASN A 176 -21.21 -0.97 9.18
N CYS A 177 -20.28 -0.03 9.29
CA CYS A 177 -19.54 0.27 10.50
C CYS A 177 -19.69 1.76 10.82
N ASN A 178 -20.19 2.07 12.00
CA ASN A 178 -20.22 3.45 12.52
C ASN A 178 -19.69 3.46 13.96
N GLY A 179 -19.02 4.52 14.38
CA GLY A 179 -18.49 4.56 15.73
C GLY A 179 -18.09 5.93 16.20
N ASN A 180 -17.94 6.03 17.52
CA ASN A 180 -17.67 7.28 18.22
C ASN A 180 -16.51 7.09 19.21
N ARG A 181 -15.69 8.13 19.37
CA ARG A 181 -14.58 8.16 20.33
C ARG A 181 -15.05 8.75 21.66
N PHE A 182 -14.71 8.09 22.76
CA PHE A 182 -14.98 8.57 24.12
C PHE A 182 -13.83 9.40 24.67
N TYR A 183 -12.59 8.93 24.46
CA TYR A 183 -11.39 9.59 24.95
C TYR A 183 -10.28 9.47 23.91
N PRO A 184 -9.71 10.58 23.41
CA PRO A 184 -8.48 10.53 22.64
C PRO A 184 -7.33 10.14 23.57
N SER A 185 -6.52 9.14 23.19
CA SER A 185 -5.28 8.87 23.91
C SER A 185 -4.17 9.73 23.31
N SER A 186 -3.72 10.75 24.02
CA SER A 186 -2.57 11.57 23.63
C SER A 186 -1.26 10.85 23.95
N LEU A 187 -1.04 9.67 23.37
CA LEU A 187 0.33 9.19 23.26
C LEU A 187 0.88 9.86 22.02
N ALA A 188 1.67 10.92 22.23
CA ALA A 188 2.41 11.53 21.14
C ALA A 188 3.21 10.43 20.46
N SER A 189 3.10 10.31 19.13
CA SER A 189 4.11 9.60 18.36
C SER A 189 5.46 10.10 18.86
N PRO A 190 6.43 9.24 19.21
CA PRO A 190 7.79 9.70 19.35
C PRO A 190 8.07 10.56 18.12
N ALA A 191 8.55 11.79 18.34
CA ALA A 191 9.04 12.57 17.22
C ALA A 191 10.01 11.65 16.48
N ASP A 192 9.72 11.37 15.20
CA ASP A 192 10.69 10.69 14.36
C ASP A 192 11.98 11.47 14.59
N SER A 193 12.96 10.80 15.20
CA SER A 193 14.25 11.41 15.40
C SER A 193 14.70 11.73 13.99
N ALA A 194 14.67 13.02 13.63
CA ALA A 194 15.23 13.55 12.41
C ALA A 194 16.74 13.35 12.53
N GLY A 195 17.16 12.08 12.40
CA GLY A 195 18.52 11.65 12.21
C GLY A 195 18.91 12.17 10.85
N THR A 196 19.25 13.46 10.81
CA THR A 196 20.12 13.97 9.77
C THR A 196 21.40 13.17 9.91
N VAL A 197 21.56 12.14 9.09
CA VAL A 197 22.87 11.54 8.85
C VAL A 197 23.70 12.68 8.27
N ARG A 198 24.46 13.35 9.13
CA ARG A 198 25.48 14.29 8.69
C ARG A 198 26.54 13.47 7.99
N VAL A 199 26.40 13.30 6.68
CA VAL A 199 27.53 12.90 5.85
C VAL A 199 28.51 14.07 5.93
N GLY A 200 29.57 13.88 6.72
CA GLY A 200 30.62 14.88 6.85
C GLY A 200 31.20 15.17 5.47
N ALA A 201 30.93 16.35 4.94
CA ALA A 201 31.68 16.88 3.82
C ALA A 201 33.10 17.17 4.34
N SER A 202 34.03 16.24 4.16
CA SER A 202 35.46 16.53 4.31
C SER A 202 35.90 17.38 3.12
N GLY A 203 35.56 18.67 3.17
CA GLY A 203 36.15 19.69 2.32
C GLY A 203 37.58 19.96 2.76
N GLY A 204 38.53 19.24 2.18
CA GLY A 204 39.96 19.55 2.28
C GLY A 204 40.42 20.25 1.00
N ASN A 205 40.14 21.55 0.88
CA ASN A 205 40.84 22.42 -0.05
C ASN A 205 42.12 22.88 0.65
N ALA A 206 43.28 22.45 0.15
CA ALA A 206 44.56 23.09 0.45
C ALA A 206 45.25 23.41 -0.87
N MET A 207 45.07 24.66 -1.30
CA MET A 207 45.98 25.35 -2.21
C MET A 207 46.88 26.21 -1.32
N ALA A 208 48.17 25.89 -1.29
CA ALA A 208 49.31 26.78 -1.13
C ALA A 208 50.54 26.06 -1.67
#